data_AF-A0A520I3K6-F1
#
_entry.id   AF-A0A520I3K6-F1
#
_cell.length_a   1.000
_cell.length_b   1.000
_cell.length_c   1.000
_cell.angle_alpha   90.00
_cell.angle_beta   90.00
_cell.angle_gamma   90.00
#
_symmetry.space_group_name_H-M   'P 1'
#
loop_
_entity.id
_entity.type
_entity.pdbx_description
1 polymer ?
#
loop_
_entity_poly.entity_id
_entity_poly.type
_entity_poly.pdbx_seq_one_letter_code
_entity_poly.pdbx_strand_id
1 'polypeptide(L)'
;DDMRRGKPTVHKVFDEATAILAGDCLHAMAFEILADPATHADPFVRIELVMDLARASGPNGMAGGQKMDIEAENTRFDLNTVTRLQQMKTGALISASVEAGAILGRLPPEGRVGLRGYAHDLGLAFQIADDLLDAEGDEAVVGKSLRKDEVAGKETFLSLLGPERAREQARMLVDQAVAHLHSYGKEADLLRDIARFVLERDR
;
A
#
# COMPACT_ATOMS: atom_id res chain seq x y z
N ASP A 1 16.83 8.18 -1.14
CA ASP A 1 16.89 8.29 0.33
C ASP A 1 18.11 7.60 0.91
N ASP A 2 18.79 8.28 1.81
CA ASP A 2 19.99 7.75 2.48
C ASP A 2 19.64 6.94 3.74
N MET A 3 18.45 7.17 4.32
CA MET A 3 17.96 6.52 5.54
C MET A 3 16.56 5.90 5.32
N ARG A 4 16.30 4.73 5.92
CA ARG A 4 15.00 4.06 5.96
C ARG A 4 14.90 3.21 7.23
N ARG A 5 13.77 3.30 7.96
CA ARG A 5 13.54 2.55 9.22
C ARG A 5 14.66 2.77 10.26
N GLY A 6 15.13 4.01 10.40
CA GLY A 6 16.19 4.38 11.34
C GLY A 6 17.59 3.85 11.01
N LYS A 7 17.81 3.31 9.81
CA LYS A 7 19.10 2.76 9.36
C LYS A 7 19.46 3.28 7.96
N PRO A 8 20.75 3.25 7.57
CA PRO A 8 21.14 3.56 6.21
C PRO A 8 20.46 2.63 5.19
N THR A 9 20.10 3.15 4.03
CA THR A 9 19.48 2.36 2.96
C THR A 9 20.45 1.35 2.34
N VAL A 10 19.92 0.33 1.64
CA VAL A 10 20.72 -0.78 1.11
C VAL A 10 21.89 -0.30 0.25
N HIS A 11 21.65 0.66 -0.66
CA HIS A 11 22.72 1.21 -1.51
C HIS A 11 23.75 2.07 -0.76
N LYS A 12 23.43 2.53 0.45
CA LYS A 12 24.37 3.25 1.32
C LYS A 12 25.20 2.31 2.20
N VAL A 13 24.64 1.16 2.57
CA VAL A 13 25.38 0.11 3.31
C VAL A 13 26.30 -0.68 2.39
N PHE A 14 25.84 -0.96 1.16
CA PHE A 14 26.56 -1.70 0.15
C PHE A 14 26.89 -0.77 -1.03
N ASP A 15 26.26 -0.99 -2.19
CA ASP A 15 26.36 -0.14 -3.37
C ASP A 15 25.05 -0.22 -4.19
N GLU A 16 24.93 0.59 -5.23
CA GLU A 16 23.74 0.65 -6.09
C GLU A 16 23.48 -0.68 -6.82
N ALA A 17 24.53 -1.33 -7.32
CA ALA A 17 24.40 -2.60 -8.04
C ALA A 17 23.83 -3.70 -7.14
N THR A 18 24.34 -3.79 -5.92
CA THR A 18 23.86 -4.73 -4.90
C THR A 18 22.42 -4.42 -4.50
N ALA A 19 22.06 -3.14 -4.37
CA ALA A 19 20.68 -2.76 -4.03
C ALA A 19 19.68 -3.13 -5.12
N ILE A 20 20.05 -2.96 -6.40
CA ILE A 20 19.22 -3.38 -7.55
C ILE A 20 19.06 -4.90 -7.53
N LEU A 21 20.17 -5.65 -7.48
CA LEU A 21 20.12 -7.11 -7.50
C LEU A 21 19.38 -7.70 -6.30
N ALA A 22 19.52 -7.10 -5.11
CA ALA A 22 18.75 -7.50 -3.94
C ALA A 22 17.24 -7.29 -4.14
N GLY A 23 16.84 -6.18 -4.77
CA GLY A 23 15.45 -5.93 -5.15
C GLY A 23 14.92 -6.97 -6.13
N ASP A 24 15.68 -7.27 -7.19
CA ASP A 24 15.34 -8.28 -8.19
C ASP A 24 15.19 -9.68 -7.57
N CYS A 25 16.12 -10.06 -6.69
CA CYS A 25 16.06 -11.34 -5.98
C CYS A 25 14.85 -11.41 -5.03
N LEU A 26 14.58 -10.36 -4.25
CA LEU A 26 13.41 -10.33 -3.35
C LEU A 26 12.10 -10.44 -4.13
N HIS A 27 12.03 -9.79 -5.30
CA HIS A 27 10.86 -9.88 -6.17
C HIS A 27 10.68 -11.31 -6.72
N ALA A 28 11.76 -11.94 -7.21
CA ALA A 28 11.71 -13.32 -7.70
C ALA A 28 11.36 -14.32 -6.58
N MET A 29 11.96 -14.17 -5.40
CA MET A 29 11.70 -15.01 -4.22
C MET A 29 10.24 -14.95 -3.78
N ALA A 30 9.56 -13.80 -3.92
CA ALA A 30 8.14 -13.71 -3.59
C ALA A 30 7.30 -14.70 -4.42
N PHE A 31 7.58 -14.83 -5.72
CA PHE A 31 6.89 -15.80 -6.58
C PHE A 31 7.30 -17.24 -6.30
N GLU A 32 8.58 -17.47 -5.99
CA GLU A 32 9.08 -18.78 -5.57
C GLU A 32 8.31 -19.28 -4.34
N ILE A 33 8.19 -18.43 -3.30
CA ILE A 33 7.44 -18.75 -2.08
C ILE A 33 5.98 -19.09 -2.43
N LEU A 34 5.29 -18.27 -3.24
CA LEU A 34 3.89 -18.51 -3.57
C LEU A 34 3.68 -19.78 -4.41
N ALA A 35 4.64 -20.13 -5.27
CA ALA A 35 4.58 -21.34 -6.10
C ALA A 35 4.96 -22.62 -5.35
N ASP A 36 5.64 -22.51 -4.20
CA ASP A 36 6.13 -23.63 -3.41
C ASP A 36 4.98 -24.46 -2.79
N PRO A 37 5.01 -25.80 -2.88
CA PRO A 37 4.03 -26.68 -2.23
C PRO A 37 3.87 -26.48 -0.71
N ALA A 38 4.87 -25.92 -0.03
CA ALA A 38 4.81 -25.56 1.39
C ALA A 38 3.84 -24.41 1.67
N THR A 39 3.59 -23.52 0.69
CA THR A 39 2.60 -22.44 0.81
C THR A 39 1.18 -23.01 0.81
N HIS A 40 0.90 -23.95 -0.10
CA HIS A 40 -0.39 -24.62 -0.16
C HIS A 40 -0.31 -25.91 -0.99
N ALA A 41 -0.99 -26.98 -0.59
CA ALA A 41 -0.93 -28.26 -1.29
C ALA A 41 -1.55 -28.21 -2.71
N ASP A 42 -2.60 -27.42 -2.89
CA ASP A 42 -3.33 -27.28 -4.15
C ASP A 42 -2.63 -26.33 -5.13
N PRO A 43 -2.22 -26.79 -6.33
CA PRO A 43 -1.56 -25.95 -7.32
C PRO A 43 -2.46 -24.83 -7.86
N PHE A 44 -3.79 -25.00 -7.86
CA PHE A 44 -4.71 -23.97 -8.36
C PHE A 44 -4.76 -22.75 -7.45
N VAL A 45 -4.69 -22.96 -6.13
CA VAL A 45 -4.57 -21.87 -5.15
C VAL A 45 -3.24 -21.14 -5.33
N ARG A 46 -2.13 -21.89 -5.51
CA ARG A 46 -0.80 -21.29 -5.70
C ARG A 46 -0.70 -20.43 -6.96
N ILE A 47 -1.22 -20.91 -8.10
CA ILE A 47 -1.17 -20.13 -9.34
C ILE A 47 -2.08 -18.89 -9.28
N GLU A 48 -3.19 -18.96 -8.54
CA GLU A 48 -4.05 -17.80 -8.30
C GLU A 48 -3.32 -16.73 -7.47
N LEU A 49 -2.62 -17.12 -6.39
CA LEU A 49 -1.77 -16.22 -5.59
C LEU A 49 -0.67 -15.57 -6.44
N VAL A 50 0.04 -16.37 -7.24
CA VAL A 50 1.09 -15.88 -8.16
C VAL A 50 0.53 -14.85 -9.13
N MET A 51 -0.64 -15.13 -9.72
CA MET A 51 -1.28 -14.22 -10.67
C MET A 51 -1.73 -12.92 -10.01
N ASP A 52 -2.29 -12.99 -8.81
CA ASP A 52 -2.73 -11.82 -8.04
C ASP A 52 -1.54 -10.92 -7.69
N LEU A 53 -0.47 -11.48 -7.11
CA LEU A 53 0.74 -10.72 -6.77
C LEU A 53 1.41 -10.13 -8.02
N ALA A 54 1.46 -10.86 -9.13
CA ALA A 54 2.05 -10.38 -10.38
C ALA A 54 1.30 -9.15 -10.93
N ARG A 55 -0.04 -9.17 -10.89
CA ARG A 55 -0.87 -8.04 -11.33
C ARG A 55 -0.70 -6.84 -10.40
N ALA A 56 -0.71 -7.07 -9.09
CA ALA A 56 -0.57 -6.02 -8.09
C ALA A 56 0.83 -5.38 -8.08
N SER A 57 1.88 -6.13 -8.39
CA SER A 57 3.25 -5.61 -8.44
C SER A 57 3.62 -4.99 -9.78
N GLY A 58 2.95 -5.41 -10.86
CA GLY A 58 3.29 -5.08 -12.24
C GLY A 58 2.85 -3.68 -12.71
N PRO A 59 2.79 -3.47 -14.05
CA PRO A 59 2.56 -2.16 -14.64
C PRO A 59 1.16 -1.57 -14.38
N ASN A 60 0.17 -2.43 -14.09
CA ASN A 60 -1.18 -2.00 -13.71
C ASN A 60 -1.34 -1.85 -12.18
N GLY A 61 -0.27 -2.04 -11.41
CA GLY A 61 -0.23 -1.89 -9.97
C GLY A 61 0.99 -1.08 -9.53
N MET A 62 1.73 -1.59 -8.54
CA MET A 62 2.81 -0.89 -7.85
C MET A 62 3.83 -0.26 -8.82
N ALA A 63 4.36 -1.01 -9.78
CA ALA A 63 5.36 -0.48 -10.70
C ALA A 63 4.82 0.67 -11.57
N GLY A 64 3.56 0.57 -12.01
CA GLY A 64 2.89 1.65 -12.73
C GLY A 64 2.67 2.88 -11.86
N GLY A 65 2.21 2.70 -10.62
CA GLY A 65 2.05 3.78 -9.65
C GLY A 65 3.38 4.47 -9.32
N GLN A 66 4.46 3.69 -9.18
CA GLN A 66 5.80 4.22 -8.96
C GLN A 66 6.31 5.03 -10.16
N LYS A 67 5.98 4.60 -11.39
CA LYS A 67 6.31 5.40 -12.58
C LYS A 67 5.53 6.71 -12.64
N MET A 68 4.23 6.68 -12.30
CA MET A 68 3.42 7.91 -12.20
C MET A 68 3.99 8.88 -11.16
N ASP A 69 4.46 8.38 -10.03
CA ASP A 69 5.08 9.16 -8.95
C ASP A 69 6.40 9.83 -9.34
N ILE A 70 7.17 9.22 -10.25
CA ILE A 70 8.35 9.85 -10.85
C ILE A 70 7.94 10.96 -11.83
N GLU A 71 6.89 10.72 -12.63
CA GLU A 71 6.39 11.72 -13.58
C GLU A 71 5.71 12.93 -12.90
N ALA A 72 5.20 12.76 -11.68
CA ALA A 72 4.62 13.82 -10.86
C ALA A 72 5.61 14.97 -10.59
N GLU A 73 6.93 14.74 -10.67
CA GLU A 73 7.95 15.79 -10.55
C GLU A 73 7.95 16.75 -11.74
N ASN A 74 7.40 16.32 -12.88
CA ASN A 74 7.43 17.05 -14.14
C ASN A 74 6.04 17.52 -14.60
N THR A 75 4.96 17.03 -13.97
CA THR A 75 3.58 17.27 -14.38
C THR A 75 2.69 17.46 -13.16
N ARG A 76 1.74 18.40 -13.27
CA ARG A 76 0.74 18.62 -12.22
C ARG A 76 -0.39 17.61 -12.28
N PHE A 77 -0.73 17.03 -11.14
CA PHE A 77 -1.84 16.08 -11.02
C PHE A 77 -3.07 16.69 -10.33
N ASP A 78 -4.25 16.31 -10.83
CA ASP A 78 -5.51 16.56 -10.13
C ASP A 78 -5.79 15.47 -9.09
N LEU A 79 -6.81 15.68 -8.26
CA LEU A 79 -7.17 14.75 -7.19
C LEU A 79 -7.46 13.33 -7.72
N ASN A 80 -8.06 13.20 -8.89
CA ASN A 80 -8.36 11.90 -9.50
C ASN A 80 -7.08 11.16 -9.89
N THR A 81 -6.12 11.88 -10.48
CA THR A 81 -4.83 11.30 -10.89
C THR A 81 -3.99 10.93 -9.68
N VAL A 82 -3.96 11.76 -8.64
CA VAL A 82 -3.31 11.42 -7.35
C VAL A 82 -3.97 10.20 -6.72
N THR A 83 -5.30 10.13 -6.68
CA THR A 83 -6.03 8.97 -6.15
C THR A 83 -5.66 7.70 -6.90
N ARG A 84 -5.62 7.74 -8.24
CA ARG A 84 -5.21 6.60 -9.06
C ARG A 84 -3.76 6.20 -8.80
N LEU A 85 -2.85 7.17 -8.72
CA LEU A 85 -1.44 6.93 -8.41
C LEU A 85 -1.32 6.16 -7.10
N GLN A 86 -2.02 6.59 -6.05
CA GLN A 86 -1.91 5.99 -4.72
C GLN A 86 -2.59 4.61 -4.64
N GLN A 87 -3.71 4.41 -5.33
CA GLN A 87 -4.32 3.10 -5.52
C GLN A 87 -3.35 2.12 -6.18
N MET A 88 -2.58 2.57 -7.18
CA MET A 88 -1.61 1.73 -7.88
C MET A 88 -0.35 1.49 -7.05
N LYS A 89 0.28 2.56 -6.54
CA LYS A 89 1.58 2.53 -5.84
C LYS A 89 1.50 1.79 -4.50
N THR A 90 0.47 2.08 -3.71
CA THR A 90 0.33 1.58 -2.33
C THR A 90 -0.85 0.62 -2.20
N GLY A 91 -2.02 1.01 -2.74
CA GLY A 91 -3.26 0.25 -2.60
C GLY A 91 -3.24 -1.15 -3.24
N ALA A 92 -2.49 -1.33 -4.34
CA ALA A 92 -2.45 -2.59 -5.09
C ALA A 92 -1.88 -3.73 -4.24
N LEU A 93 -0.78 -3.52 -3.52
CA LEU A 93 -0.18 -4.55 -2.68
C LEU A 93 -0.95 -4.80 -1.38
N ILE A 94 -1.61 -3.77 -0.83
CA ILE A 94 -2.56 -3.94 0.28
C ILE A 94 -3.73 -4.83 -0.16
N SER A 95 -4.28 -4.55 -1.34
CA SER A 95 -5.36 -5.34 -1.95
C SER A 95 -4.93 -6.79 -2.18
N ALA A 96 -3.74 -7.02 -2.73
CA ALA A 96 -3.20 -8.37 -2.92
C ALA A 96 -2.99 -9.12 -1.60
N SER A 97 -2.59 -8.41 -0.54
CA SER A 97 -2.41 -9.04 0.78
C SER A 97 -3.73 -9.55 1.36
N VAL A 98 -4.81 -8.79 1.20
CA VAL A 98 -6.16 -9.20 1.64
C VAL A 98 -6.73 -10.29 0.72
N GLU A 99 -6.58 -10.14 -0.59
CA GLU A 99 -7.03 -11.12 -1.58
C GLU A 99 -6.32 -12.47 -1.39
N ALA A 100 -5.03 -12.47 -1.07
CA ALA A 100 -4.27 -13.69 -0.76
C ALA A 100 -4.89 -14.50 0.39
N GLY A 101 -5.38 -13.84 1.44
CA GLY A 101 -6.12 -14.49 2.51
C GLY A 101 -7.41 -15.16 2.03
N ALA A 102 -8.14 -14.50 1.12
CA ALA A 102 -9.36 -15.04 0.52
C ALA A 102 -9.07 -16.23 -0.42
N ILE A 103 -7.99 -16.17 -1.19
CA ILE A 103 -7.52 -17.24 -2.07
C ILE A 103 -7.11 -18.48 -1.25
N LEU A 104 -6.32 -18.29 -0.20
CA LEU A 104 -5.92 -19.35 0.72
C LEU A 104 -7.13 -19.97 1.42
N GLY A 105 -8.12 -19.15 1.80
CA GLY A 105 -9.40 -19.60 2.34
C GLY A 105 -10.34 -20.23 1.31
N ARG A 106 -9.95 -20.31 0.03
CA ARG A 106 -10.74 -20.83 -1.09
C ARG A 106 -12.10 -20.14 -1.24
N LEU A 107 -12.16 -18.86 -0.88
CA LEU A 107 -13.39 -18.10 -1.02
C LEU A 107 -13.66 -17.88 -2.51
N PRO A 108 -14.89 -18.14 -3.01
CA PRO A 108 -15.19 -17.92 -4.42
C PRO A 108 -15.18 -16.41 -4.74
N PRO A 109 -14.90 -15.99 -5.99
CA PRO A 109 -14.72 -14.58 -6.35
C PRO A 109 -15.86 -13.65 -5.90
N GLU A 110 -17.10 -14.13 -5.89
CA GLU A 110 -18.29 -13.39 -5.48
C GLU A 110 -18.28 -13.08 -3.97
N GLY A 111 -17.70 -13.98 -3.16
CA GLY A 111 -17.55 -13.80 -1.72
C GLY A 111 -16.44 -12.79 -1.34
N ARG A 112 -15.60 -12.39 -2.30
CA ARG A 112 -14.45 -11.51 -2.06
C ARG A 112 -14.79 -10.02 -2.21
N VAL A 113 -16.00 -9.67 -2.66
CA VAL A 113 -16.38 -8.28 -2.95
C VAL A 113 -16.21 -7.37 -1.71
N GLY A 114 -16.65 -7.81 -0.54
CA GLY A 114 -16.46 -7.06 0.71
C GLY A 114 -14.98 -6.87 1.07
N LEU A 115 -14.16 -7.92 0.91
CA LEU A 115 -12.72 -7.86 1.18
C LEU A 115 -11.98 -6.91 0.23
N ARG A 116 -12.37 -6.88 -1.05
CA ARG A 116 -11.82 -5.96 -2.04
C ARG A 116 -12.19 -4.50 -1.75
N GLY A 117 -13.44 -4.24 -1.35
CA GLY A 117 -13.88 -2.92 -0.90
C GLY A 117 -13.10 -2.46 0.33
N TYR A 118 -12.99 -3.33 1.33
CA TYR A 118 -12.18 -3.09 2.54
C TYR A 118 -10.74 -2.71 2.18
N ALA A 119 -10.07 -3.49 1.33
CA ALA A 119 -8.66 -3.26 1.01
C ALA A 119 -8.44 -2.00 0.18
N HIS A 120 -9.39 -1.67 -0.70
CA HIS A 120 -9.35 -0.46 -1.51
C HIS A 120 -9.38 0.80 -0.64
N ASP A 121 -10.37 0.89 0.25
CA ASP A 121 -10.54 2.06 1.11
C ASP A 121 -9.43 2.15 2.16
N LEU A 122 -9.00 1.01 2.69
CA LEU A 122 -7.84 0.93 3.60
C LEU A 122 -6.57 1.46 2.93
N GLY A 123 -6.32 1.08 1.67
CA GLY A 123 -5.13 1.52 0.95
C GLY A 123 -5.08 3.02 0.72
N LEU A 124 -6.23 3.63 0.40
CA LEU A 124 -6.33 5.09 0.28
C LEU A 124 -6.21 5.79 1.64
N ALA A 125 -6.90 5.31 2.67
CA ALA A 125 -6.80 5.85 4.02
C ALA A 125 -5.35 5.79 4.54
N PHE A 126 -4.65 4.69 4.25
CA PHE A 126 -3.25 4.52 4.62
C PHE A 126 -2.37 5.61 4.03
N GLN A 127 -2.56 5.96 2.76
CA GLN A 127 -1.74 6.98 2.15
C GLN A 127 -2.08 8.38 2.66
N ILE A 128 -3.37 8.71 2.83
CA ILE A 128 -3.76 10.03 3.35
C ILE A 128 -3.20 10.24 4.77
N ALA A 129 -3.23 9.20 5.60
CA ALA A 129 -2.64 9.25 6.93
C ALA A 129 -1.10 9.36 6.89
N ASP A 130 -0.42 8.71 5.93
CA ASP A 130 1.02 8.85 5.71
C ASP A 130 1.38 10.30 5.33
N ASP A 131 0.65 10.89 4.37
CA ASP A 131 0.84 12.28 3.92
C ASP A 131 0.62 13.28 5.08
N LEU A 132 -0.35 13.02 5.96
CA LEU A 132 -0.61 13.84 7.16
C LEU A 132 0.53 13.75 8.17
N LEU A 133 1.06 12.54 8.42
CA LEU A 133 2.19 12.32 9.33
C LEU A 133 3.47 12.95 8.80
N ASP A 134 3.73 12.88 7.49
CA ASP A 134 4.91 13.50 6.87
C ASP A 134 4.87 15.04 6.92
N ALA A 135 3.69 15.64 7.08
CA ALA A 135 3.52 17.08 7.22
C ALA A 135 3.52 17.57 8.68
N GLU A 136 2.94 16.78 9.59
CA GLU A 136 2.76 17.13 11.01
C GLU A 136 3.88 16.58 11.92
N GLY A 137 4.58 15.54 11.48
CA GLY A 137 5.56 14.81 12.26
C GLY A 137 6.82 15.63 12.60
N ASP A 138 7.54 15.17 13.62
CA ASP A 138 8.88 15.64 13.99
C ASP A 138 9.93 14.71 13.35
N GLU A 139 11.02 15.23 12.78
CA GLU A 139 11.99 14.45 11.98
C GLU A 139 12.56 13.26 12.78
N ALA A 140 12.60 13.41 14.10
CA ALA A 140 13.08 12.40 15.05
C ALA A 140 12.16 11.16 15.17
N VAL A 141 10.85 11.27 14.91
CA VAL A 141 9.87 10.19 15.11
C VAL A 141 9.62 9.40 13.81
N VAL A 142 9.55 10.09 12.67
CA VAL A 142 9.22 9.49 11.37
C VAL A 142 10.42 8.78 10.72
N GLY A 143 11.65 9.12 11.13
CA GLY A 143 12.87 8.43 10.67
C GLY A 143 13.17 8.58 9.17
N LYS A 144 12.60 9.61 8.53
CA LYS A 144 12.83 10.08 7.16
C LYS A 144 12.91 11.62 7.15
N SER A 145 13.44 12.19 6.07
CA SER A 145 13.43 13.65 5.83
C SER A 145 11.99 14.13 5.61
N LEU A 146 11.52 15.06 6.44
CA LEU A 146 10.17 15.65 6.33
C LEU A 146 10.11 16.68 5.18
N ARG A 147 8.89 17.01 4.73
CA ARG A 147 8.58 18.04 3.68
C ARG A 147 9.23 17.83 2.31
N LYS A 148 9.66 16.62 1.97
CA LYS A 148 10.19 16.32 0.63
C LYS A 148 9.22 16.67 -0.48
N ASP A 149 7.93 16.43 -0.27
CA ASP A 149 6.93 16.59 -1.32
C ASP A 149 6.63 18.06 -1.61
N GLU A 150 6.65 18.94 -0.60
CA GLU A 150 6.58 20.40 -0.81
C GLU A 150 7.82 20.92 -1.54
N VAL A 151 9.01 20.41 -1.19
CA VAL A 151 10.28 20.80 -1.84
C VAL A 151 10.36 20.27 -3.28
N ALA A 152 9.78 19.10 -3.55
CA ALA A 152 9.70 18.49 -4.88
C ALA A 152 8.52 19.02 -5.73
N GLY A 153 7.63 19.83 -5.15
CA GLY A 153 6.47 20.39 -5.85
C GLY A 153 5.40 19.37 -6.24
N LYS A 154 5.34 18.22 -5.56
CA LYS A 154 4.38 17.12 -5.87
C LYS A 154 3.00 17.42 -5.30
N GLU A 155 1.95 17.11 -6.07
CA GLU A 155 0.59 17.11 -5.53
C GLU A 155 0.31 15.86 -4.68
N THR A 156 -0.03 16.09 -3.42
CA THR A 156 -0.45 15.07 -2.44
C THR A 156 -1.91 15.27 -2.10
N PHE A 157 -2.52 14.32 -1.38
CA PHE A 157 -3.88 14.54 -0.88
C PHE A 157 -3.94 15.76 0.03
N LEU A 158 -2.90 15.96 0.83
CA LEU A 158 -2.81 17.09 1.75
C LEU A 158 -2.74 18.42 1.01
N SER A 159 -1.92 18.54 -0.05
CA SER A 159 -1.78 19.81 -0.78
C SER A 159 -3.02 20.16 -1.60
N LEU A 160 -3.79 19.17 -2.04
CA LEU A 160 -5.02 19.37 -2.81
C LEU A 160 -6.26 19.61 -1.95
N LEU A 161 -6.38 18.96 -0.78
CA LEU A 161 -7.57 19.02 0.08
C LEU A 161 -7.40 19.95 1.28
N GLY A 162 -6.16 20.12 1.76
CA GLY A 162 -5.85 20.71 3.06
C GLY A 162 -5.99 19.70 4.22
N PRO A 163 -5.32 19.96 5.36
CA PRO A 163 -5.17 18.99 6.46
C PRO A 163 -6.50 18.54 7.07
N GLU A 164 -7.42 19.47 7.33
CA GLU A 164 -8.69 19.13 7.94
C GLU A 164 -9.52 18.20 7.05
N ARG A 165 -9.63 18.52 5.76
CA ARG A 165 -10.39 17.70 4.80
C ARG A 165 -9.70 16.36 4.54
N ALA A 166 -8.38 16.31 4.55
CA ALA A 166 -7.63 15.06 4.46
C ALA A 166 -7.92 14.14 5.67
N ARG A 167 -7.94 14.68 6.91
CA ARG A 167 -8.30 13.90 8.10
C ARG A 167 -9.74 13.39 8.06
N GLU A 168 -10.69 14.23 7.63
CA GLU A 168 -12.09 13.82 7.44
C GLU A 168 -12.20 12.70 6.41
N GLN A 169 -11.52 12.84 5.27
CA GLN A 169 -11.52 11.83 4.21
C GLN A 169 -10.92 10.50 4.68
N ALA A 170 -9.81 10.53 5.43
CA ALA A 170 -9.20 9.32 5.99
C ALA A 170 -10.16 8.60 6.95
N ARG A 171 -10.86 9.34 7.83
CA ARG A 171 -11.88 8.78 8.73
C ARG A 171 -13.03 8.14 7.95
N MET A 172 -13.56 8.83 6.94
CA MET A 172 -14.63 8.30 6.10
C MET A 172 -14.23 6.99 5.41
N LEU A 173 -13.02 6.93 4.86
CA LEU A 173 -12.50 5.71 4.21
C LEU A 173 -12.33 4.55 5.20
N VAL A 174 -11.87 4.81 6.43
CA VAL A 174 -11.77 3.78 7.47
C VAL A 174 -13.15 3.26 7.87
N ASP A 175 -14.12 4.16 8.06
CA ASP A 175 -15.50 3.76 8.37
C ASP A 175 -16.12 2.93 7.24
N GLN A 176 -15.86 3.30 5.99
CA GLN A 176 -16.28 2.54 4.80
C GLN A 176 -15.60 1.17 4.71
N ALA A 177 -14.29 1.10 4.96
CA ALA A 177 -13.55 -0.16 5.01
C ALA A 177 -14.17 -1.10 6.06
N VAL A 178 -14.43 -0.61 7.28
CA VAL A 178 -15.09 -1.39 8.33
C VAL A 178 -16.49 -1.83 7.92
N ALA A 179 -17.25 -0.96 7.26
CA ALA A 179 -18.59 -1.26 6.77
C ALA A 179 -18.59 -2.36 5.69
N HIS A 180 -17.56 -2.43 4.84
CA HIS A 180 -17.40 -3.50 3.85
C HIS A 180 -17.30 -4.91 4.47
N LEU A 181 -16.96 -4.99 5.76
CA LEU A 181 -16.89 -6.24 6.51
C LEU A 181 -18.22 -6.59 7.24
N HIS A 182 -19.34 -5.97 6.89
CA HIS A 182 -20.63 -6.18 7.59
C HIS A 182 -21.15 -7.63 7.53
N SER A 183 -20.76 -8.40 6.50
CA SER A 183 -21.17 -9.81 6.34
C SER A 183 -20.33 -10.77 7.18
N TYR A 184 -19.26 -10.30 7.82
CA TYR A 184 -18.39 -11.09 8.66
C TYR A 184 -18.68 -10.83 10.14
N GLY A 185 -18.62 -11.88 10.96
CA GLY A 185 -18.77 -11.79 12.41
C GLY A 185 -17.53 -11.23 13.11
N LYS A 186 -17.29 -11.71 14.32
CA LYS A 186 -16.15 -11.28 15.16
C LYS A 186 -14.79 -11.72 14.59
N GLU A 187 -14.77 -12.70 13.72
CA GLU A 187 -13.58 -13.15 13.01
C GLU A 187 -12.92 -12.04 12.18
N ALA A 188 -13.67 -11.01 11.78
CA ALA A 188 -13.15 -9.85 11.06
C ALA A 188 -12.69 -8.70 11.99
N ASP A 189 -12.75 -8.86 13.32
CA ASP A 189 -12.39 -7.78 14.25
C ASP A 189 -10.93 -7.35 14.09
N LEU A 190 -10.01 -8.28 13.81
CA LEU A 190 -8.61 -7.94 13.52
C LEU A 190 -8.47 -7.01 12.31
N LEU A 191 -9.24 -7.23 11.24
CA LEU A 191 -9.23 -6.34 10.08
C LEU A 191 -9.83 -4.98 10.42
N ARG A 192 -10.92 -4.94 11.21
CA ARG A 192 -11.51 -3.68 11.67
C ARG A 192 -10.52 -2.87 12.52
N ASP A 193 -9.76 -3.54 13.37
CA ASP A 193 -8.75 -2.90 14.22
C ASP A 193 -7.55 -2.43 13.41
N ILE A 194 -7.11 -3.18 12.40
CA ILE A 194 -6.08 -2.73 11.44
C ILE A 194 -6.54 -1.45 10.72
N ALA A 195 -7.79 -1.38 10.27
CA ALA A 195 -8.31 -0.19 9.60
C ALA A 195 -8.35 1.03 10.53
N ARG A 196 -8.74 0.85 11.80
CA ARG A 196 -8.72 1.93 12.79
C ARG A 196 -7.30 2.38 13.13
N PHE A 197 -6.38 1.42 13.26
CA PHE A 197 -4.98 1.68 13.56
C PHE A 197 -4.32 2.61 12.53
N VAL A 198 -4.77 2.60 11.27
CA VAL A 198 -4.27 3.51 10.23
C VAL A 198 -4.35 4.99 10.63
N LEU A 199 -5.38 5.38 11.39
CA LEU A 199 -5.60 6.76 11.86
C LEU A 199 -4.85 7.07 13.16
N GLU A 200 -4.51 6.04 13.95
CA GLU A 200 -3.91 6.17 15.28
C GLU A 200 -2.38 6.05 15.25
N ARG A 201 -1.81 5.65 14.11
CA ARG A 201 -0.36 5.43 14.01
C ARG A 201 0.41 6.72 14.28
N ASP A 202 1.56 6.57 14.92
CA ASP A 202 2.50 7.63 15.25
C ASP A 202 3.77 7.60 14.36
N ARG A 203 3.86 6.65 13.43
CA ARG A 203 5.01 6.39 12.54
C ARG A 203 4.66 5.53 11.33
#